data_AF-A0A349UMA1-F1
#
_entry.id   AF-A0A349UMA1-F1
#
_cell.length_a   1.000
_cell.length_b   1.000
_cell.length_c   1.000
_cell.angle_alpha   90.00
_cell.angle_beta   90.00
_cell.angle_gamma   90.00
#
_symmetry.space_group_name_H-M   'P 1'
#
loop_
_entity.id
_entity.type
_entity.pdbx_description
1 polymer ?
#
loop_
_entity_poly.entity_id
_entity_poly.type
_entity_poly.pdbx_seq_one_letter_code
_entity_poly.pdbx_strand_id
1 'polypeptide(L)'
;MDRHVELAATVKKLALEAGFARVGIAPAGPTPRADLFDEWLRRGWHGEMSYLARNAETRRRPDRLVPAARSVLCLAAAYAPAGEDAPANPSIAFLARYARGRDYHKVLKKRCLGLMDRIRKVSPAFEGRAFVDTAPLSERALAAAAGVGWIGRNGCLN
;
A
#
# COMPACT_ATOMS: atom_id res chain seq x y z
N MET A 1 -5.69 16.77 -24.24
CA MET A 1 -5.60 15.56 -23.41
C MET A 1 -6.32 15.86 -22.10
N ASP A 2 -6.98 14.90 -21.45
CA ASP A 2 -7.71 15.15 -20.20
C ASP A 2 -6.73 15.61 -19.10
N ARG A 3 -7.02 16.76 -18.45
CA ARG A 3 -6.21 17.35 -17.37
C ARG A 3 -5.91 16.34 -16.26
N HIS A 4 -6.84 15.42 -15.99
CA HIS A 4 -6.65 14.38 -14.99
C HIS A 4 -5.61 13.31 -15.42
N VAL A 5 -5.52 13.02 -16.71
CA VAL A 5 -4.54 12.07 -17.27
C VAL A 5 -3.13 12.64 -17.16
N GLU A 6 -2.94 13.93 -17.48
CA GLU A 6 -1.65 14.61 -17.36
C GLU A 6 -1.18 14.70 -15.90
N LEU A 7 -2.10 15.02 -14.97
CA LEU A 7 -1.79 15.03 -13.54
C LEU A 7 -1.42 13.63 -13.04
N ALA A 8 -2.16 12.60 -13.44
CA ALA A 8 -1.87 11.23 -13.05
C ALA A 8 -0.47 10.78 -13.54
N ALA A 9 -0.10 11.10 -14.78
CA ALA A 9 1.23 10.83 -15.32
C ALA A 9 2.33 11.56 -14.53
N THR A 10 2.09 12.84 -14.22
CA THR A 10 3.03 13.68 -13.44
C THR A 10 3.23 13.12 -12.04
N VAL A 11 2.15 12.78 -11.32
CA VAL A 11 2.21 12.21 -9.96
C VAL A 11 2.95 10.87 -9.96
N LYS A 12 2.70 10.00 -10.94
CA LYS A 12 3.44 8.73 -11.09
C LYS A 12 4.93 8.97 -11.31
N LYS A 13 5.31 9.92 -12.17
CA LYS A 13 6.71 10.31 -12.38
C LYS A 13 7.37 10.80 -11.08
N LEU A 14 6.72 11.71 -10.36
CA LEU A 14 7.21 12.22 -9.06
C LEU A 14 7.41 11.08 -8.05
N ALA A 15 6.51 10.09 -8.03
CA ALA A 15 6.62 8.93 -7.14
C ALA A 15 7.85 8.07 -7.47
N LEU A 16 8.10 7.78 -8.74
CA LEU A 16 9.28 7.04 -9.17
C LEU A 16 10.57 7.79 -8.81
N GLU A 17 10.62 9.10 -9.06
CA GLU A 17 11.75 9.96 -8.67
C GLU A 17 11.93 10.06 -7.15
N ALA A 18 10.87 9.86 -6.36
CA ALA A 18 10.96 9.79 -4.91
C ALA A 18 11.55 8.45 -4.41
N GLY A 19 11.88 7.52 -5.31
CA GLY A 19 12.51 6.24 -5.00
C GLY A 19 11.51 5.10 -4.76
N PHE A 20 10.27 5.21 -5.22
CA PHE A 20 9.35 4.06 -5.28
C PHE A 20 9.63 3.24 -6.54
N ALA A 21 9.61 1.92 -6.40
CA ALA A 21 9.91 0.98 -7.49
C ALA A 21 8.72 0.80 -8.44
N ARG A 22 7.49 0.86 -7.92
CA ARG A 22 6.25 0.82 -8.70
C ARG A 22 5.21 1.76 -8.13
N VAL A 23 4.33 2.24 -8.99
CA VAL A 23 3.24 3.16 -8.65
C VAL A 23 1.99 2.84 -9.45
N GLY A 24 0.84 2.91 -8.78
CA GLY A 24 -0.48 2.69 -9.38
C GLY A 24 -1.51 3.67 -8.81
N ILE A 25 -2.60 3.87 -9.53
CA ILE A 25 -3.73 4.68 -9.06
C ILE A 25 -5.01 3.86 -9.20
N ALA A 26 -5.78 3.78 -8.13
CA ALA A 26 -7.11 3.16 -8.11
C ALA A 26 -8.16 4.16 -7.59
N PRO A 27 -9.46 3.96 -7.88
CA PRO A 27 -10.53 4.70 -7.21
C PRO A 27 -10.52 4.46 -5.68
N ALA A 28 -10.92 5.46 -4.89
CA ALA A 28 -11.02 5.32 -3.43
C ALA A 28 -12.29 4.63 -2.93
N GLY A 29 -13.09 4.05 -3.84
CA GLY A 29 -14.30 3.31 -3.52
C GLY A 29 -14.06 1.85 -3.11
N PRO A 30 -15.11 1.00 -3.17
CA PRO A 30 -15.01 -0.41 -2.81
C PRO A 30 -13.86 -1.13 -3.49
N THR A 31 -13.06 -1.84 -2.72
CA THR A 31 -11.96 -2.67 -3.26
C THR A 31 -12.53 -3.87 -4.04
N PRO A 32 -11.93 -4.24 -5.18
CA PRO A 32 -12.33 -5.44 -5.89
C PRO A 32 -12.20 -6.67 -5.00
N ARG A 33 -13.15 -7.60 -5.13
CA ARG A 33 -13.19 -8.86 -4.38
C ARG A 33 -13.30 -8.69 -2.86
N ALA A 34 -13.91 -7.59 -2.39
CA ALA A 34 -14.20 -7.35 -0.98
C ALA A 34 -15.00 -8.51 -0.32
N ASP A 35 -15.82 -9.22 -1.10
CA ASP A 35 -16.57 -10.41 -0.69
C ASP A 35 -15.67 -11.54 -0.19
N LEU A 36 -14.46 -11.70 -0.75
CA LEU A 36 -13.52 -12.72 -0.29
C LEU A 36 -13.02 -12.44 1.12
N PHE A 37 -12.85 -11.17 1.49
CA PHE A 37 -12.46 -10.80 2.84
C PHE A 37 -13.60 -11.11 3.83
N ASP A 38 -14.85 -10.87 3.44
CA ASP A 38 -16.02 -11.16 4.26
C ASP A 38 -16.21 -12.67 4.46
N GLU A 39 -15.99 -13.46 3.41
CA GLU A 39 -15.96 -14.92 3.53
C GLU A 39 -14.82 -15.40 4.43
N TRP A 40 -13.62 -14.85 4.27
CA TRP A 40 -12.46 -15.18 5.10
C TRP A 40 -12.72 -14.85 6.59
N LEU A 41 -13.37 -13.72 6.88
CA LEU A 41 -13.81 -13.38 8.24
C LEU A 41 -14.87 -14.36 8.77
N ARG A 42 -15.90 -14.69 7.98
CA ARG A 42 -16.95 -15.65 8.40
C ARG A 42 -16.41 -17.04 8.72
N ARG A 43 -15.34 -17.46 8.05
CA ARG A 43 -14.66 -18.74 8.31
C ARG A 43 -13.75 -18.72 9.55
N GLY A 44 -13.65 -17.59 10.27
CA GLY A 44 -12.78 -17.46 11.45
C GLY A 44 -11.29 -17.50 11.12
N TRP A 45 -10.91 -17.28 9.86
CA TRP A 45 -9.53 -17.41 9.40
C TRP A 45 -8.60 -16.27 9.89
N HIS A 46 -9.15 -15.28 10.59
CA HIS A 46 -8.39 -14.20 11.21
C HIS A 46 -7.69 -14.57 12.52
N GLY A 47 -7.93 -15.77 13.06
CA GLY A 47 -7.41 -16.18 14.35
C GLY A 47 -7.71 -15.14 15.42
N GLU A 48 -6.69 -14.69 16.14
CA GLU A 48 -6.83 -13.69 17.22
C GLU A 48 -6.85 -12.23 16.73
N MET A 49 -6.74 -11.98 15.41
CA MET A 49 -6.69 -10.63 14.83
C MET A 49 -8.08 -9.96 14.77
N SER A 50 -8.75 -9.84 15.92
CA SER A 50 -10.11 -9.27 16.06
C SER A 50 -10.27 -7.86 15.47
N TYR A 51 -9.19 -7.10 15.40
CA TYR A 51 -9.17 -5.78 14.74
C TYR A 51 -9.49 -5.84 13.23
N LEU A 52 -9.29 -6.99 12.58
CA LEU A 52 -9.67 -7.18 11.18
C LEU A 52 -11.19 -7.18 11.01
N ALA A 53 -11.92 -7.80 11.94
CA ALA A 53 -13.38 -7.78 11.96
C ALA A 53 -13.92 -6.40 12.36
N ARG A 54 -13.36 -5.76 13.40
CA ARG A 54 -13.82 -4.45 13.90
C ARG A 54 -13.79 -3.34 12.84
N ASN A 55 -12.81 -3.36 11.94
CA ASN A 55 -12.62 -2.32 10.93
C ASN A 55 -12.94 -2.78 9.50
N ALA A 56 -13.79 -3.82 9.36
CA ALA A 56 -14.01 -4.47 8.09
C ALA A 56 -14.60 -3.52 7.02
N GLU A 57 -15.50 -2.61 7.40
CA GLU A 57 -16.06 -1.63 6.46
C GLU A 57 -14.99 -0.72 5.87
N THR A 58 -14.11 -0.17 6.70
CA THR A 58 -13.04 0.72 6.26
C THR A 58 -12.04 0.01 5.33
N ARG A 59 -11.82 -1.30 5.56
CA ARG A 59 -10.96 -2.13 4.68
C ARG A 59 -11.57 -2.32 3.30
N ARG A 60 -12.89 -2.47 3.22
CA ARG A 60 -13.62 -2.55 1.97
C ARG A 60 -13.70 -1.20 1.27
N ARG A 61 -13.79 -0.10 2.04
CA ARG A 61 -14.10 1.25 1.57
C ARG A 61 -13.11 2.30 2.08
N PRO A 62 -12.01 2.56 1.35
CA PRO A 62 -11.03 3.60 1.68
C PRO A 62 -11.65 5.00 1.84
N ASP A 63 -12.71 5.30 1.09
CA ASP A 63 -13.47 6.55 1.16
C ASP A 63 -14.16 6.77 2.51
N ARG A 64 -14.34 5.73 3.33
CA ARG A 64 -14.80 5.86 4.73
C ARG A 64 -13.69 6.32 5.67
N LEU A 65 -12.42 6.05 5.35
CA LEU A 65 -11.28 6.47 6.18
C LEU A 65 -10.88 7.92 5.92
N VAL A 66 -10.95 8.34 4.66
CA VAL A 66 -10.66 9.70 4.22
C VAL A 66 -11.85 10.20 3.41
N PRO A 67 -12.82 10.87 4.08
CA PRO A 67 -13.96 11.46 3.40
C PRO A 67 -13.50 12.38 2.25
N ALA A 68 -14.26 12.39 1.15
CA ALA A 68 -13.94 13.10 -0.10
C ALA A 68 -12.73 12.58 -0.91
N ALA A 69 -12.02 11.54 -0.47
CA ALA A 69 -11.01 10.90 -1.30
C ALA A 69 -11.63 10.32 -2.59
N ARG A 70 -11.07 10.69 -3.75
CA ARG A 70 -11.51 10.19 -5.06
C ARG A 70 -10.63 9.04 -5.58
N SER A 71 -9.37 9.04 -5.20
CA SER A 71 -8.36 8.09 -5.69
C SER A 71 -7.37 7.71 -4.61
N VAL A 72 -6.77 6.52 -4.74
CA VAL A 72 -5.68 6.01 -3.92
C VAL A 72 -4.43 5.85 -4.79
N LEU A 73 -3.35 6.55 -4.42
CA LEU A 73 -2.03 6.37 -5.00
C LEU A 73 -1.31 5.23 -4.26
N CYS A 74 -1.15 4.08 -4.91
CA CYS A 74 -0.46 2.92 -4.34
C CYS A 74 1.03 2.98 -4.71
N LEU A 75 1.89 2.84 -3.71
CA LEU A 75 3.34 3.02 -3.83
C LEU A 75 4.05 1.77 -3.31
N ALA A 76 4.89 1.15 -4.15
CA ALA A 76 5.70 0.00 -3.74
C ALA A 76 7.17 0.38 -3.66
N ALA A 77 7.83 -0.02 -2.57
CA ALA A 77 9.27 0.16 -2.40
C ALA A 77 9.96 -1.21 -2.39
N ALA A 78 11.09 -1.31 -3.11
CA ALA A 78 11.98 -2.44 -2.96
C ALA A 78 12.71 -2.33 -1.61
N TYR A 79 12.74 -3.41 -0.84
CA TYR A 79 13.32 -3.43 0.51
C TYR A 79 14.42 -4.49 0.70
N ALA A 80 14.68 -5.33 -0.30
CA ALA A 80 15.69 -6.38 -0.23
C ALA A 80 16.85 -6.09 -1.20
N PRO A 81 18.11 -6.06 -0.73
CA PRO A 81 19.25 -6.29 -1.60
C PRO A 81 19.19 -7.72 -2.17
N ALA A 82 19.60 -7.92 -3.42
CA ALA A 82 19.85 -9.26 -3.92
C ALA A 82 21.02 -9.89 -3.15
N GLY A 83 20.93 -11.18 -2.80
CA GLY A 83 22.06 -11.97 -2.29
C GLY A 83 22.16 -12.21 -0.78
N GLU A 84 21.17 -11.81 0.03
CA GLU A 84 21.10 -12.19 1.45
C GLU A 84 20.11 -13.34 1.65
N ASP A 85 20.57 -14.56 1.38
CA ASP A 85 19.84 -15.79 1.67
C ASP A 85 20.01 -16.23 3.13
N ALA A 86 19.13 -17.12 3.57
CA ALA A 86 19.20 -17.67 4.91
C ALA A 86 20.55 -18.36 5.12
N PRO A 87 21.19 -18.19 6.31
CA PRO A 87 22.41 -18.90 6.61
C PRO A 87 22.17 -20.40 6.51
N ALA A 88 23.13 -21.13 5.93
CA ALA A 88 23.04 -22.59 5.83
C ALA A 88 23.01 -23.28 7.20
N ASN A 89 23.56 -22.62 8.22
CA ASN A 89 23.57 -23.13 9.58
C ASN A 89 22.22 -22.85 10.28
N PRO A 90 21.43 -23.87 10.62
CA PRO A 90 20.12 -23.70 11.25
C PRO A 90 20.20 -23.20 12.71
N SER A 91 21.38 -23.18 13.34
CA SER A 91 21.56 -22.59 14.67
C SER A 91 21.59 -21.05 14.65
N ILE A 92 21.65 -20.45 13.46
CA ILE A 92 21.68 -19.00 13.30
C ILE A 92 20.25 -18.52 13.02
N ALA A 93 19.73 -17.68 13.91
CA ALA A 93 18.44 -17.03 13.70
C ALA A 93 18.50 -16.11 12.47
N PHE A 94 17.48 -16.19 11.60
CA PHE A 94 17.39 -15.37 10.40
C PHE A 94 16.13 -14.50 10.45
N LEU A 95 16.34 -13.18 10.56
CA LEU A 95 15.24 -12.22 10.61
C LEU A 95 14.63 -12.04 9.23
N ALA A 96 13.30 -11.95 9.15
CA ALA A 96 12.60 -11.67 7.90
C ALA A 96 13.15 -10.39 7.23
N ARG A 97 13.30 -10.40 5.89
CA ARG A 97 13.94 -9.30 5.16
C ARG A 97 13.31 -7.93 5.41
N TYR A 98 11.99 -7.85 5.57
CA TYR A 98 11.28 -6.59 5.84
C TYR A 98 11.55 -6.00 7.23
N ALA A 99 12.06 -6.81 8.17
CA ALA A 99 12.34 -6.41 9.54
C ALA A 99 13.82 -6.01 9.76
N ARG A 100 14.63 -5.99 8.69
CA ARG A 100 16.05 -5.62 8.74
C ARG A 100 16.23 -4.13 8.53
N GLY A 101 17.23 -3.56 9.21
CA GLY A 101 17.57 -2.15 9.09
C GLY A 101 16.61 -1.22 9.83
N ARG A 102 16.38 -0.03 9.28
CA ARG A 102 15.47 0.95 9.89
C ARG A 102 14.02 0.56 9.66
N ASP A 103 13.21 0.75 10.69
CA ASP A 103 11.75 0.56 10.64
C ASP A 103 11.12 1.17 9.37
N TYR A 104 10.57 0.29 8.53
CA TYR A 104 10.04 0.64 7.22
C TYR A 104 8.88 1.63 7.33
N HIS A 105 8.11 1.60 8.42
CA HIS A 105 7.02 2.54 8.64
C HIS A 105 7.53 3.97 8.61
N LYS A 106 8.60 4.26 9.36
CA LYS A 106 9.19 5.60 9.44
C LYS A 106 9.81 6.02 8.11
N VAL A 107 10.54 5.11 7.47
CA VAL A 107 11.23 5.39 6.20
C VAL A 107 10.23 5.68 5.08
N LEU A 108 9.24 4.81 4.89
CA LEU A 108 8.24 4.96 3.84
C LEU A 108 7.29 6.13 4.13
N LYS A 109 6.89 6.33 5.39
CA LYS A 109 6.03 7.47 5.76
C LYS A 109 6.71 8.80 5.43
N LYS A 110 7.99 8.96 5.80
CA LYS A 110 8.77 10.17 5.45
C LYS A 110 8.82 10.40 3.93
N ARG A 111 9.05 9.32 3.16
CA ARG A 111 9.08 9.37 1.69
C ARG A 111 7.72 9.76 1.10
N CYS A 112 6.62 9.19 1.61
CA CYS A 112 5.27 9.56 1.19
C CYS A 112 4.95 11.04 1.47
N LEU A 113 5.33 11.56 2.64
CA LEU A 113 5.11 12.97 2.98
C LEU A 113 5.89 13.90 2.04
N GLY A 114 7.17 13.60 1.78
CA GLY A 114 7.96 14.38 0.81
C GLY A 114 7.40 14.32 -0.62
N LEU A 115 6.84 13.17 -1.03
CA LEU A 115 6.12 13.07 -2.30
C LEU A 115 4.86 13.94 -2.31
N MET A 116 4.07 13.93 -1.24
CA MET A 116 2.88 14.80 -1.12
C MET A 116 3.25 16.28 -1.24
N ASP A 117 4.35 16.72 -0.64
CA ASP A 117 4.83 18.11 -0.77
C ASP A 117 5.20 18.45 -2.22
N ARG A 118 5.79 17.51 -2.97
CA ARG A 118 6.08 17.69 -4.40
C ARG A 118 4.81 17.74 -5.24
N ILE A 119 3.79 16.93 -4.92
CA ILE A 119 2.50 16.95 -5.60
C ILE A 119 1.79 18.29 -5.38
N ARG A 120 1.81 18.83 -4.16
CA ARG A 120 1.21 20.15 -3.85
C ARG A 120 1.79 21.28 -4.69
N LYS A 121 3.08 21.22 -5.07
CA LYS A 121 3.71 22.23 -5.93
C LYS A 121 3.14 22.25 -7.35
N VAL A 122 2.72 21.10 -7.88
CA VAL A 122 2.13 21.00 -9.23
C VAL A 122 0.60 20.99 -9.23
N SER A 123 -0.01 20.71 -8.08
CA SER A 123 -1.45 20.76 -7.86
C SER A 123 -1.74 21.37 -6.49
N PRO A 124 -1.86 22.70 -6.38
CA PRO A 124 -2.08 23.38 -5.10
C PRO A 124 -3.37 22.97 -4.38
N ALA A 125 -4.37 22.50 -5.13
CA ALA A 125 -5.64 21.99 -4.59
C ALA A 125 -5.54 20.53 -4.09
N PHE A 126 -4.37 19.89 -4.18
CA PHE A 126 -4.20 18.51 -3.72
C PHE A 126 -4.28 18.41 -2.19
N GLU A 127 -5.22 17.59 -1.74
CA GLU A 127 -5.32 17.10 -0.37
C GLU A 127 -5.18 15.59 -0.33
N GLY A 128 -4.62 15.07 0.76
CA GLY A 128 -4.45 13.63 0.92
C GLY A 128 -3.88 13.24 2.27
N ARG A 129 -3.89 11.94 2.53
CA ARG A 129 -3.33 11.33 3.75
C ARG A 129 -2.51 10.11 3.38
N ALA A 130 -1.26 10.07 3.84
CA ALA A 130 -0.39 8.92 3.65
C ALA A 130 -0.65 7.85 4.71
N PHE A 131 -0.59 6.58 4.33
CA PHE A 131 -0.63 5.43 5.24
C PHE A 131 0.48 4.44 4.86
N VAL A 132 0.97 3.70 5.87
CA VAL A 132 1.93 2.61 5.73
C VAL A 132 1.60 1.61 6.84
N ASP A 133 0.97 0.48 6.50
CA ASP A 133 0.62 -0.69 7.34
C ASP A 133 -0.25 -0.44 8.61
N THR A 134 -0.40 0.83 8.99
CA THR A 134 -1.00 1.26 10.26
C THR A 134 -2.49 1.59 10.15
N ALA A 135 -3.01 1.67 8.92
CA ALA A 135 -4.40 2.00 8.67
C ALA A 135 -5.24 0.76 8.36
N PRO A 136 -6.55 0.79 8.65
CA PRO A 136 -7.46 -0.27 8.28
C PRO A 136 -7.80 -0.25 6.77
N LEU A 137 -6.78 -0.23 5.91
CA LEU A 137 -6.92 -0.34 4.46
C LEU A 137 -6.43 -1.72 4.01
N SER A 138 -7.10 -2.30 3.01
CA SER A 138 -6.61 -3.49 2.32
C SER A 138 -5.55 -3.10 1.29
N GLU A 139 -4.35 -2.73 1.76
CA GLU A 139 -3.27 -2.20 0.90
C GLU A 139 -2.95 -3.12 -0.29
N ARG A 140 -2.93 -4.44 -0.07
CA ARG A 140 -2.71 -5.43 -1.14
C ARG A 140 -3.81 -5.42 -2.20
N ALA A 141 -5.08 -5.34 -1.79
CA ALA A 141 -6.21 -5.30 -2.71
C ALA A 141 -6.23 -3.99 -3.52
N LEU A 142 -5.92 -2.87 -2.86
CA LEU A 142 -5.79 -1.57 -3.51
C LEU A 142 -4.63 -1.55 -4.52
N ALA A 143 -3.47 -2.08 -4.13
CA ALA A 143 -2.31 -2.14 -5.01
C ALA A 143 -2.56 -3.03 -6.24
N ALA A 144 -3.27 -4.15 -6.07
CA ALA A 144 -3.67 -5.00 -7.19
C ALA A 144 -4.66 -4.26 -8.12
N ALA A 145 -5.70 -3.62 -7.56
CA ALA A 145 -6.65 -2.81 -8.31
C ALA A 145 -5.99 -1.63 -9.04
N ALA A 146 -4.92 -1.09 -8.47
CA ALA A 146 -4.15 0.02 -9.02
C ALA A 146 -3.13 -0.42 -10.09
N GLY A 147 -3.01 -1.73 -10.37
CA GLY A 147 -2.07 -2.29 -11.34
C GLY A 147 -0.61 -2.32 -10.89
N VAL A 148 -0.34 -2.24 -9.58
CA VAL A 148 1.03 -2.34 -9.03
C VAL A 148 1.57 -3.78 -9.10
N GLY A 149 0.67 -4.76 -9.05
CA GLY A 149 0.98 -6.18 -9.02
C GLY A 149 -0.27 -7.04 -8.90
N TRP A 150 -0.09 -8.31 -8.54
CA TRP A 150 -1.19 -9.27 -8.32
C TRP A 150 -1.00 -10.03 -6.99
N ILE A 151 -2.09 -10.51 -6.40
CA ILE A 151 -2.03 -11.22 -5.11
C ILE A 151 -1.74 -12.70 -5.37
N GLY A 152 -0.58 -13.16 -4.89
CA GLY A 152 -0.10 -14.53 -4.95
C GLY A 152 -0.92 -15.49 -4.09
N ARG A 153 -0.77 -16.80 -4.35
CA ARG A 153 -1.32 -17.85 -3.46
C ARG A 153 -0.76 -17.77 -2.04
N ASN A 154 0.45 -17.23 -1.89
CA ASN A 154 1.07 -16.92 -0.61
C ASN A 154 0.47 -15.67 0.08
N GLY A 155 -0.49 -15.01 -0.54
CA GLY A 155 -1.09 -13.77 -0.07
C GLY A 155 -0.25 -12.51 -0.30
N CYS A 156 0.98 -12.61 -0.80
CA CYS A 156 1.83 -11.43 -1.07
C CYS A 156 1.45 -10.77 -2.40
N LEU A 157 1.75 -9.47 -2.53
CA LEU A 157 1.65 -8.76 -3.81
C LEU A 157 2.93 -9.02 -4.64
N ASN A 158 2.79 -9.42 -5.91
CA ASN A 158 3.87 -9.72 -6.87
C ASN A 158 3.83 -8.80 -8.09
#